data_AF-A0A847T0U0-F1
#
_entry.id   AF-A0A847T0U0-F1
#
_cell.length_a   1.000
_cell.length_b   1.000
_cell.length_c   1.000
_cell.angle_alpha   90.00
_cell.angle_beta   90.00
_cell.angle_gamma   90.00
#
_symmetry.space_group_name_H-M   'P 1'
#
loop_
_entity.id
_entity.type
_entity.pdbx_description
1 polymer ?
#
loop_
_entity_poly.entity_id
_entity_poly.type
_entity_poly.pdbx_seq_one_letter_code
_entity_poly.pdbx_strand_id
1 'polypeptide(L)'
;MSNPLPPGLDDALRFPLNDALQGRRARRFSLGAEIPDGMLRYCSSKPPLPLEGIEKEMVLSAVSGITGWHYMISHNPQYAPFLPNYSGSAWGRTFPSAAGFHTSEVFYTDDDGIYHMPSRDGPPLDRIEETCARAGDDDHPERTTVYYGGVRVSETEPPTVDADRCAPDAFKGYLPSVEKISDGRLQLPPVEAHIESHNHWCVNRPGSLLVIPVADLAQHMILGLCYLVKNGMGIYDDINHTQVPELSRFSDIIYLDKTYPLSFLETQVVTEASVEIGTSCYAGMLQLQAMGLGGWMFDGINPFSVLGASGDPDVPGLGFRFDTDPRWPLPNPTGLEGHFEGACPPHCKDMREAVDKVISRKFNGGGPFHRDTPGPWRESPLVRGSAQRHSTEFRECVSLMCQYILDTFGKFPGTVPTIWAMMYLQAHHLDLEFYDAKFKPGAYLETHARHMERWHPGTK
;
A
#
# COMPACT_ATOMS: atom_id res chain seq x y z
N MET A 1 13.04 -31.53 -5.64
CA MET A 1 14.32 -30.97 -5.20
C MET A 1 14.12 -29.47 -5.21
N SER A 2 14.20 -28.81 -4.05
CA SER A 2 14.11 -27.35 -3.98
C SER A 2 15.26 -26.74 -4.79
N ASN A 3 14.97 -25.76 -5.64
CA ASN A 3 16.02 -24.98 -6.26
C ASN A 3 16.82 -24.29 -5.12
N PRO A 4 18.15 -24.36 -5.11
CA PRO A 4 18.95 -23.61 -4.15
C PRO A 4 18.65 -22.12 -4.31
N LEU A 5 18.53 -21.40 -3.20
CA LEU A 5 18.32 -19.96 -3.19
C LEU A 5 19.45 -19.25 -3.94
N PRO A 6 19.15 -18.17 -4.68
CA PRO A 6 20.18 -17.39 -5.36
C PRO A 6 21.13 -16.74 -4.34
N PRO A 7 22.45 -16.77 -4.56
CA PRO A 7 23.40 -16.06 -3.70
C PRO A 7 23.10 -14.56 -3.53
N GLY A 8 22.43 -13.94 -4.50
CA GLY A 8 22.00 -12.54 -4.44
C GLY A 8 21.01 -12.24 -3.30
N LEU A 9 20.29 -13.25 -2.79
CA LEU A 9 19.42 -13.08 -1.63
C LEU A 9 20.22 -12.70 -0.38
N ASP A 10 21.34 -13.39 -0.10
CA ASP A 10 22.21 -13.06 1.05
C ASP A 10 22.81 -11.66 0.90
N ASP A 11 23.19 -11.26 -0.33
CA ASP A 11 23.69 -9.91 -0.60
C ASP A 11 22.63 -8.85 -0.28
N ALA A 12 21.38 -9.05 -0.72
CA ALA A 12 20.30 -8.10 -0.48
C ALA A 12 19.93 -7.99 1.00
N LEU A 13 19.92 -9.11 1.74
CA LEU A 13 19.63 -9.13 3.18
C LEU A 13 20.71 -8.43 4.03
N ARG A 14 21.96 -8.44 3.55
CA ARG A 14 23.10 -7.79 4.23
C ARG A 14 23.34 -6.36 3.73
N PHE A 15 22.59 -5.90 2.75
CA PHE A 15 22.82 -4.61 2.12
C PHE A 15 22.52 -3.45 3.11
N PRO A 16 23.48 -2.54 3.37
CA PRO A 16 23.27 -1.49 4.35
C PRO A 16 22.18 -0.50 3.93
N LEU A 17 21.26 -0.18 4.86
CA LEU A 17 20.23 0.84 4.62
C LEU A 17 20.81 2.19 4.19
N ASN A 18 21.94 2.60 4.78
CA ASN A 18 22.60 3.85 4.40
C ASN A 18 23.09 3.81 2.95
N ASP A 19 23.58 2.67 2.48
CA ASP A 19 24.00 2.50 1.08
C ASP A 19 22.78 2.50 0.15
N ALA A 20 21.65 1.94 0.58
CA ALA A 20 20.39 2.04 -0.16
C ALA A 20 19.95 3.49 -0.31
N LEU A 21 19.97 4.27 0.77
CA LEU A 21 19.60 5.69 0.76
C LEU A 21 20.53 6.52 -0.13
N GLN A 22 21.84 6.37 0.01
CA GLN A 22 22.83 7.18 -0.73
C GLN A 22 22.95 6.75 -2.20
N GLY A 23 22.87 5.44 -2.46
CA GLY A 23 22.99 4.82 -3.77
C GLY A 23 21.71 4.86 -4.61
N ARG A 24 20.57 5.23 -4.01
CA ARG A 24 19.27 5.31 -4.68
C ARG A 24 19.30 6.24 -5.89
N ARG A 25 19.02 5.70 -7.08
CA ARG A 25 18.84 6.48 -8.31
C ARG A 25 17.71 5.88 -9.13
N ALA A 26 17.02 6.72 -9.91
CA ALA A 26 16.08 6.24 -10.92
C ALA A 26 16.88 5.67 -12.09
N ARG A 27 16.98 4.34 -12.17
CA ARG A 27 17.67 3.65 -13.27
C ARG A 27 16.60 3.05 -14.17
N ARG A 28 16.41 3.64 -15.35
CA ARG A 28 15.22 3.45 -16.18
C ARG A 28 15.43 2.57 -17.41
N PHE A 29 16.69 2.29 -17.77
CA PHE A 29 17.01 1.56 -19.00
C PHE A 29 17.09 0.06 -18.71
N SER A 30 16.00 -0.66 -18.99
CA SER A 30 15.89 -2.09 -18.77
C SER A 30 16.52 -2.92 -19.90
N LEU A 31 16.74 -4.21 -19.63
CA LEU A 31 16.95 -5.19 -20.70
C LEU A 31 15.81 -5.10 -21.73
N GLY A 32 16.15 -5.15 -23.02
CA GLY A 32 15.19 -5.02 -24.12
C GLY A 32 14.67 -3.62 -24.40
N ALA A 33 15.12 -2.59 -23.67
CA ALA A 33 14.68 -1.21 -23.90
C ALA A 33 15.36 -0.56 -25.13
N GLU A 34 14.71 0.47 -25.67
CA GLU A 34 15.23 1.31 -26.74
C GLU A 34 14.98 2.80 -26.43
N ILE A 35 16.03 3.61 -26.57
CA ILE A 35 15.92 5.07 -26.74
C ILE A 35 16.20 5.35 -28.22
N PRO A 36 15.21 5.86 -28.99
CA PRO A 36 15.29 5.88 -30.45
C PRO A 36 16.27 6.92 -31.00
N ASP A 37 16.48 8.04 -30.31
CA ASP A 37 17.24 9.18 -30.82
C ASP A 37 18.01 9.98 -29.73
N GLY A 38 18.69 11.03 -30.15
CA GLY A 38 19.50 11.90 -29.28
C GLY A 38 20.84 11.31 -28.84
N MET A 39 21.53 12.03 -27.94
CA MET A 39 22.87 11.65 -27.45
C MET A 39 22.86 10.35 -26.63
N LEU A 40 21.73 10.07 -25.99
CA LEU A 40 21.50 8.86 -25.21
C LEU A 40 20.87 7.72 -26.03
N ARG A 41 20.75 7.86 -27.36
CA ARG A 41 20.29 6.79 -28.25
C ARG A 41 21.02 5.49 -27.96
N TYR A 42 20.25 4.44 -27.72
CA TYR A 42 20.75 3.10 -27.44
C TYR A 42 19.62 2.08 -27.62
N CYS A 43 19.94 0.92 -28.17
CA CYS A 43 19.03 -0.22 -28.26
C CYS A 43 19.69 -1.38 -27.52
N SER A 44 19.00 -1.95 -26.54
CA SER A 44 19.48 -3.13 -25.82
C SER A 44 19.72 -4.27 -26.79
N SER A 45 20.84 -4.98 -26.63
CA SER A 45 21.17 -6.19 -27.37
C SER A 45 20.50 -7.44 -26.78
N LYS A 46 19.90 -7.29 -25.59
CA LYS A 46 19.37 -8.38 -24.76
C LYS A 46 17.84 -8.40 -24.84
N PRO A 47 17.20 -9.58 -24.76
CA PRO A 47 15.75 -9.64 -24.64
C PRO A 47 15.27 -9.09 -23.29
N PRO A 48 14.03 -8.61 -23.20
CA PRO A 48 13.39 -8.35 -21.91
C PRO A 48 13.42 -9.60 -21.01
N LEU A 49 13.61 -9.39 -19.71
CA LEU A 49 13.64 -10.46 -18.72
C LEU A 49 12.68 -10.12 -17.55
N PRO A 50 11.57 -10.86 -17.37
CA PRO A 50 10.63 -10.64 -16.28
C PRO A 50 11.23 -10.96 -14.92
N LEU A 51 10.69 -10.34 -13.85
CA LEU A 51 10.99 -10.74 -12.47
C LEU A 51 10.17 -11.97 -12.10
N GLU A 52 10.84 -13.01 -11.58
CA GLU A 52 10.22 -14.28 -11.21
C GLU A 52 10.57 -14.69 -9.78
N GLY A 53 9.78 -15.61 -9.23
CA GLY A 53 9.99 -16.22 -7.91
C GLY A 53 10.34 -15.21 -6.82
N ILE A 54 11.43 -15.51 -6.10
CA ILE A 54 11.88 -14.76 -4.93
C ILE A 54 12.21 -13.29 -5.23
N GLU A 55 12.67 -12.95 -6.45
CA GLU A 55 12.97 -11.56 -6.80
C GLU A 55 11.70 -10.71 -6.81
N LYS A 56 10.65 -11.21 -7.46
CA LYS A 56 9.34 -10.55 -7.48
C LYS A 56 8.75 -10.48 -6.07
N GLU A 57 8.81 -11.57 -5.33
CA GLU A 57 8.26 -11.66 -3.97
C GLU A 57 8.93 -10.68 -2.99
N MET A 58 10.24 -10.47 -3.08
CA MET A 58 10.95 -9.50 -2.23
C MET A 58 10.55 -8.05 -2.54
N VAL A 59 10.39 -7.69 -3.81
CA VAL A 59 9.93 -6.35 -4.21
C VAL A 59 8.50 -6.12 -3.70
N LEU A 60 7.60 -7.07 -3.93
CA LEU A 60 6.23 -6.98 -3.44
C LEU A 60 6.16 -6.90 -1.91
N SER A 61 6.99 -7.69 -1.21
CA SER A 61 7.06 -7.67 0.25
C SER A 61 7.52 -6.32 0.79
N ALA A 62 8.45 -5.64 0.12
CA ALA A 62 8.84 -4.30 0.53
C ALA A 62 7.69 -3.29 0.36
N VAL A 63 6.91 -3.40 -0.71
CA VAL A 63 5.83 -2.46 -1.03
C VAL A 63 4.57 -2.71 -0.21
N SER A 64 4.23 -3.97 0.12
CA SER A 64 2.96 -4.32 0.75
C SER A 64 3.07 -5.04 2.08
N GLY A 65 4.28 -5.44 2.49
CA GLY A 65 4.51 -6.47 3.50
C GLY A 65 4.03 -6.09 4.88
N ILE A 66 3.79 -7.13 5.67
CA ILE A 66 3.28 -7.05 7.03
C ILE A 66 4.45 -7.23 7.99
N THR A 67 4.61 -6.32 8.95
CA THR A 67 5.76 -6.31 9.87
C THR A 67 5.43 -6.93 11.22
N GLY A 68 4.29 -7.63 11.31
CA GLY A 68 3.75 -8.22 12.54
C GLY A 68 2.60 -7.38 13.11
N TRP A 69 2.38 -7.45 14.42
CA TRP A 69 1.27 -6.74 15.06
C TRP A 69 1.55 -5.25 15.23
N HIS A 70 0.56 -4.41 14.96
CA HIS A 70 0.65 -2.99 15.30
C HIS A 70 0.57 -2.78 16.83
N TYR A 71 1.14 -1.69 17.33
CA TYR A 71 1.16 -1.40 18.78
C TYR A 71 0.06 -0.41 19.22
N MET A 72 -0.80 0.01 18.29
CA MET A 72 -1.89 0.97 18.50
C MET A 72 -1.44 2.31 19.12
N ILE A 73 -2.41 3.21 19.32
CA ILE A 73 -2.23 4.41 20.13
C ILE A 73 -2.66 4.05 21.56
N SER A 74 -1.69 3.95 22.47
CA SER A 74 -1.93 3.39 23.81
C SER A 74 -2.72 4.28 24.76
N HIS A 75 -2.78 5.59 24.53
CA HIS A 75 -3.43 6.52 25.44
C HIS A 75 -4.04 7.73 24.74
N ASN A 76 -5.22 8.13 25.22
CA ASN A 76 -5.81 9.43 24.97
C ASN A 76 -6.72 9.76 26.17
N PRO A 77 -6.58 10.94 26.81
CA PRO A 77 -7.38 11.31 27.98
C PRO A 77 -8.90 11.25 27.76
N GLN A 78 -9.38 11.51 26.54
CA GLN A 78 -10.81 11.46 26.19
C GLN A 78 -11.35 10.04 26.04
N TYR A 79 -10.47 9.04 25.93
CA TYR A 79 -10.86 7.63 25.93
C TYR A 79 -10.82 7.01 27.32
N ALA A 80 -10.08 7.59 28.27
CA ALA A 80 -9.85 6.98 29.57
C ALA A 80 -11.18 6.57 30.25
N PRO A 81 -11.29 5.34 30.78
CA PRO A 81 -10.23 4.33 30.94
C PRO A 81 -10.05 3.36 29.75
N PHE A 82 -10.75 3.55 28.64
CA PHE A 82 -10.74 2.65 27.48
C PHE A 82 -9.51 2.84 26.58
N LEU A 83 -9.18 1.80 25.81
CA LEU A 83 -8.15 1.89 24.76
C LEU A 83 -8.65 2.76 23.59
N PRO A 84 -7.82 3.68 23.05
CA PRO A 84 -8.15 4.44 21.86
C PRO A 84 -8.42 3.56 20.65
N ASN A 85 -9.55 3.79 19.98
CA ASN A 85 -10.05 2.90 18.93
C ASN A 85 -9.71 3.34 17.50
N TYR A 86 -8.63 4.10 17.28
CA TYR A 86 -8.40 4.77 15.99
C TYR A 86 -8.15 3.81 14.83
N SER A 87 -7.26 2.83 15.01
CA SER A 87 -6.72 1.99 13.94
C SER A 87 -7.75 1.15 13.19
N GLY A 88 -7.51 0.94 11.89
CA GLY A 88 -8.36 0.17 10.98
C GLY A 88 -7.92 -1.28 10.76
N SER A 89 -6.65 -1.60 11.01
CA SER A 89 -6.09 -2.95 10.88
C SER A 89 -5.35 -3.35 12.15
N ALA A 90 -5.28 -4.66 12.43
CA ALA A 90 -4.50 -5.24 13.53
C ALA A 90 -2.99 -5.36 13.20
N TRP A 91 -2.64 -5.19 11.93
CA TRP A 91 -1.31 -5.47 11.38
C TRP A 91 -0.50 -4.21 11.18
N GLY A 92 0.80 -4.31 11.45
CA GLY A 92 1.81 -3.36 11.02
C GLY A 92 2.20 -3.62 9.57
N ARG A 93 2.59 -2.58 8.85
CA ARG A 93 3.06 -2.65 7.46
C ARG A 93 4.47 -2.08 7.33
N THR A 94 5.14 -2.37 6.21
CA THR A 94 6.46 -1.80 5.87
C THR A 94 6.43 -0.29 5.69
N PHE A 95 5.24 0.29 5.57
CA PHE A 95 5.00 1.71 5.41
C PHE A 95 3.99 2.25 6.44
N PRO A 96 4.11 3.54 6.83
CA PRO A 96 3.23 4.16 7.80
C PRO A 96 1.80 4.40 7.26
N SER A 97 0.86 4.61 8.19
CA SER A 97 -0.50 5.07 7.90
C SER A 97 -1.00 5.99 9.02
N ALA A 98 -1.84 6.96 8.67
CA ALA A 98 -2.46 7.87 9.64
C ALA A 98 -3.24 7.07 10.70
N ALA A 99 -2.87 7.23 11.97
CA ALA A 99 -3.46 6.54 13.12
C ALA A 99 -3.61 5.00 12.98
N GLY A 100 -2.85 4.37 12.08
CA GLY A 100 -2.99 2.95 11.72
C GLY A 100 -4.29 2.62 10.98
N PHE A 101 -4.82 3.55 10.16
CA PHE A 101 -6.03 3.33 9.36
C PHE A 101 -5.85 2.22 8.33
N HIS A 102 -4.71 2.18 7.63
CA HIS A 102 -4.38 1.25 6.56
C HIS A 102 -5.53 1.07 5.57
N THR A 103 -5.64 2.01 4.65
CA THR A 103 -6.77 2.11 3.70
C THR A 103 -6.40 1.70 2.28
N SER A 104 -5.16 1.26 2.08
CA SER A 104 -4.64 0.84 0.78
C SER A 104 -4.48 -0.66 0.61
N GLU A 105 -4.71 -1.13 -0.62
CA GLU A 105 -4.31 -2.43 -1.14
C GLU A 105 -3.29 -2.26 -2.26
N VAL A 106 -2.63 -3.35 -2.66
CA VAL A 106 -1.62 -3.32 -3.73
C VAL A 106 -2.09 -4.16 -4.90
N PHE A 107 -2.08 -3.55 -6.08
CA PHE A 107 -2.20 -4.23 -7.37
C PHE A 107 -0.84 -4.24 -8.04
N TYR A 108 -0.62 -5.16 -8.98
CA TYR A 108 0.56 -5.10 -9.83
C TYR A 108 0.32 -5.77 -11.18
N THR A 109 1.20 -5.50 -12.14
CA THR A 109 1.22 -6.17 -13.42
C THR A 109 2.63 -6.55 -13.84
N ASP A 110 2.75 -7.71 -14.48
CA ASP A 110 3.95 -8.18 -15.16
C ASP A 110 3.57 -8.71 -16.56
N ASP A 111 4.45 -9.47 -17.21
CA ASP A 111 4.17 -10.01 -18.54
C ASP A 111 3.03 -11.06 -18.55
N ASP A 112 2.79 -11.72 -17.42
CA ASP A 112 1.82 -12.81 -17.32
C ASP A 112 0.41 -12.32 -17.00
N GLY A 113 0.26 -11.20 -16.29
CA GLY A 113 -1.04 -10.78 -15.80
C GLY A 113 -1.13 -9.49 -15.01
N ILE A 114 -2.35 -9.28 -14.52
CA ILE A 114 -2.73 -8.29 -13.51
C ILE A 114 -3.12 -9.04 -12.24
N TYR A 115 -2.66 -8.55 -11.09
CA TYR A 115 -2.82 -9.23 -9.81
C TYR A 115 -3.29 -8.26 -8.72
N HIS A 116 -4.09 -8.78 -7.79
CA HIS A 116 -4.50 -8.15 -6.55
C HIS A 116 -3.79 -8.82 -5.38
N MET A 117 -3.29 -8.01 -4.45
CA MET A 117 -2.59 -8.47 -3.25
C MET A 117 -3.27 -7.89 -2.00
N PRO A 118 -4.28 -8.59 -1.44
CA PRO A 118 -5.09 -8.14 -0.30
C PRO A 118 -4.28 -8.20 1.01
N SER A 119 -3.45 -7.20 1.24
CA SER A 119 -2.44 -7.15 2.31
C SER A 119 -2.88 -6.31 3.50
N ARG A 120 -3.91 -5.48 3.34
CA ARG A 120 -4.41 -4.57 4.39
C ARG A 120 -4.85 -5.27 5.67
N ASP A 121 -5.52 -6.41 5.54
CA ASP A 121 -6.10 -7.19 6.64
C ASP A 121 -5.22 -8.35 7.11
N GLY A 122 -4.02 -8.46 6.53
CA GLY A 122 -3.04 -9.49 6.81
C GLY A 122 -3.45 -10.91 6.40
N PRO A 123 -2.54 -11.88 6.54
CA PRO A 123 -2.84 -13.26 6.21
C PRO A 123 -3.84 -13.86 7.22
N PRO A 124 -4.49 -14.98 6.86
CA PRO A 124 -5.24 -15.80 7.80
C PRO A 124 -4.45 -16.11 9.08
N LEU A 125 -5.16 -16.13 10.23
CA LEU A 125 -4.52 -16.21 11.55
C LEU A 125 -3.72 -17.50 11.80
N ASP A 126 -3.94 -18.55 11.01
CA ASP A 126 -3.21 -19.82 11.06
C ASP A 126 -1.85 -19.77 10.36
N ARG A 127 -1.57 -18.73 9.56
CA ARG A 127 -0.24 -18.48 8.95
C ARG A 127 0.69 -17.62 9.81
N ILE A 128 0.28 -17.32 11.04
CA ILE A 128 0.96 -16.39 11.98
C ILE A 128 2.19 -17.01 12.65
N GLU A 129 2.19 -18.33 12.83
CA GLU A 129 3.25 -19.04 13.54
C GLU A 129 4.62 -18.95 12.82
N GLU A 130 4.68 -18.53 11.56
CA GLU A 130 5.96 -18.38 10.84
C GLU A 130 6.44 -16.93 10.71
N THR A 131 5.53 -15.94 10.72
CA THR A 131 5.88 -14.51 10.57
C THR A 131 6.09 -13.77 11.89
N CYS A 132 5.38 -14.16 12.95
CA CYS A 132 5.47 -13.51 14.26
C CYS A 132 6.14 -14.38 15.34
N ALA A 133 6.38 -15.67 15.09
CA ALA A 133 6.99 -16.54 16.10
C ALA A 133 8.52 -16.52 16.02
N ARG A 134 9.12 -15.79 16.97
CA ARG A 134 9.81 -16.41 18.12
C ARG A 134 10.18 -15.32 19.11
N ALA A 135 9.20 -14.96 19.94
CA ALA A 135 9.48 -14.48 21.27
C ALA A 135 9.99 -15.69 22.09
N GLY A 136 11.27 -15.66 22.46
CA GLY A 136 11.93 -16.69 23.27
C GLY A 136 12.87 -17.58 22.45
N ASP A 137 14.17 -17.37 22.63
CA ASP A 137 15.15 -18.46 22.58
C ASP A 137 14.86 -19.33 23.81
N ASP A 138 14.76 -20.66 23.69
CA ASP A 138 14.51 -21.56 24.85
C ASP A 138 15.60 -21.41 25.92
N ASP A 139 16.78 -20.91 25.54
CA ASP A 139 17.89 -20.59 26.45
C ASP A 139 17.81 -19.18 27.07
N HIS A 140 17.12 -18.21 26.44
CA HIS A 140 17.12 -16.79 26.85
C HIS A 140 15.75 -16.10 26.62
N PRO A 141 14.78 -16.26 27.54
CA PRO A 141 13.42 -15.74 27.41
C PRO A 141 13.27 -14.21 27.50
N GLU A 142 14.35 -13.46 27.73
CA GLU A 142 14.33 -11.99 27.89
C GLU A 142 14.76 -11.24 26.61
N ARG A 143 15.14 -11.93 25.53
CA ARG A 143 15.64 -11.30 24.30
C ARG A 143 14.57 -11.25 23.20
N THR A 144 14.20 -10.05 22.77
CA THR A 144 13.32 -9.82 21.61
C THR A 144 14.11 -10.08 20.32
N THR A 145 13.98 -11.27 19.74
CA THR A 145 14.54 -11.54 18.41
C THR A 145 13.50 -11.13 17.37
N VAL A 146 13.79 -10.10 16.57
CA VAL A 146 12.96 -9.72 15.42
C VAL A 146 13.50 -10.45 14.20
N TYR A 147 12.65 -11.23 13.53
CA TYR A 147 12.97 -11.87 12.26
C TYR A 147 12.36 -11.04 11.14
N TYR A 148 13.19 -10.60 10.20
CA TYR A 148 12.74 -10.05 8.91
C TYR A 148 13.13 -11.06 7.84
N GLY A 149 12.15 -11.70 7.21
CA GLY A 149 12.41 -12.71 6.17
C GLY A 149 13.32 -13.85 6.61
N GLY A 150 13.35 -14.19 7.92
CA GLY A 150 14.20 -15.26 8.47
C GLY A 150 15.54 -14.82 9.09
N VAL A 151 15.92 -13.54 9.03
CA VAL A 151 17.21 -13.07 9.58
C VAL A 151 17.15 -12.84 11.10
N ARG A 152 18.02 -13.51 11.87
CA ARG A 152 18.18 -13.28 13.32
C ARG A 152 18.94 -11.98 13.55
N VAL A 153 18.27 -10.95 14.07
CA VAL A 153 18.93 -9.73 14.56
C VAL A 153 19.27 -9.92 16.03
N SER A 154 20.58 -10.04 16.35
CA SER A 154 21.11 -10.12 17.72
C SER A 154 21.77 -8.80 18.10
N GLU A 155 21.60 -8.34 19.34
CA GLU A 155 22.29 -7.13 19.85
C GLU A 155 23.80 -7.36 20.06
N THR A 156 24.23 -8.62 20.18
CA THR A 156 25.61 -8.96 20.59
C THR A 156 26.41 -9.73 19.55
N GLU A 157 25.78 -10.16 18.46
CA GLU A 157 26.43 -10.93 17.39
C GLU A 157 26.12 -10.30 16.03
N PRO A 158 27.04 -10.37 15.04
CA PRO A 158 26.73 -9.96 13.68
C PRO A 158 25.50 -10.73 13.19
N PRO A 159 24.59 -10.10 12.42
CA PRO A 159 23.42 -10.78 11.90
C PRO A 159 23.85 -12.03 11.12
N THR A 160 23.42 -13.18 11.62
CA THR A 160 23.57 -14.47 10.95
C THR A 160 22.31 -14.71 10.14
N VAL A 161 22.47 -14.77 8.82
CA VAL A 161 21.41 -15.19 7.91
C VAL A 161 21.23 -16.68 8.13
N ASP A 162 20.12 -17.07 8.75
CA ASP A 162 19.72 -18.47 8.84
C ASP A 162 19.14 -18.87 7.48
N ALA A 163 19.99 -19.48 6.63
CA ALA A 163 19.63 -19.85 5.27
C ALA A 163 18.44 -20.83 5.20
N ASP A 164 18.19 -21.60 6.27
CA ASP A 164 17.06 -22.51 6.36
C ASP A 164 15.74 -21.76 6.67
N ARG A 165 15.82 -20.55 7.26
CA ARG A 165 14.67 -19.66 7.55
C ARG A 165 14.50 -18.52 6.55
N CYS A 166 15.51 -18.22 5.74
CA CYS A 166 15.43 -17.40 4.53
C CYS A 166 14.99 -18.23 3.30
N ALA A 167 14.39 -19.41 3.53
CA ALA A 167 13.82 -20.28 2.50
C ALA A 167 12.97 -19.48 1.48
N PRO A 168 12.82 -19.95 0.22
CA PRO A 168 11.96 -19.29 -0.77
C PRO A 168 10.54 -19.01 -0.26
N ASP A 169 10.06 -19.84 0.67
CA ASP A 169 8.73 -19.72 1.28
C ASP A 169 8.67 -18.71 2.44
N ALA A 170 9.81 -18.20 2.92
CA ALA A 170 9.86 -17.26 4.04
C ALA A 170 9.11 -15.96 3.73
N PHE A 171 9.18 -15.47 2.49
CA PHE A 171 8.44 -14.28 2.04
C PHE A 171 6.95 -14.57 1.79
N LYS A 172 6.57 -15.83 1.54
CA LYS A 172 5.15 -16.23 1.42
C LYS A 172 4.37 -16.06 2.72
N GLY A 173 5.04 -16.05 3.87
CA GLY A 173 4.41 -15.69 5.14
C GLY A 173 4.10 -14.18 5.25
N TYR A 174 4.89 -13.33 4.59
CA TYR A 174 4.76 -11.86 4.63
C TYR A 174 3.86 -11.30 3.52
N LEU A 175 3.64 -12.08 2.46
CA LEU A 175 2.71 -11.78 1.37
C LEU A 175 1.37 -12.48 1.61
N PRO A 176 0.23 -11.78 1.47
CA PRO A 176 -1.06 -12.45 1.44
C PRO A 176 -1.17 -13.35 0.20
N SER A 177 -2.19 -14.19 0.16
CA SER A 177 -2.53 -14.91 -1.07
C SER A 177 -2.77 -13.92 -2.22
N VAL A 178 -1.94 -14.01 -3.26
CA VAL A 178 -2.05 -13.20 -4.47
C VAL A 178 -3.15 -13.76 -5.36
N GLU A 179 -4.00 -12.89 -5.89
CA GLU A 179 -5.09 -13.22 -6.81
C GLU A 179 -4.78 -12.70 -8.20
N LYS A 180 -4.79 -13.56 -9.22
CA LYS A 180 -4.71 -13.12 -10.62
C LYS A 180 -6.10 -12.66 -11.08
N ILE A 181 -6.18 -11.41 -11.55
CA ILE A 181 -7.43 -10.75 -11.97
C ILE A 181 -7.62 -10.86 -13.48
N SER A 182 -6.53 -10.73 -14.24
CA SER A 182 -6.54 -10.81 -15.71
C SER A 182 -5.26 -11.42 -16.23
N ASP A 183 -5.35 -12.06 -17.39
CA ASP A 183 -4.19 -12.48 -18.18
C ASP A 183 -3.57 -11.29 -18.92
N GLY A 184 -2.26 -11.35 -19.10
CA GLY A 184 -1.47 -10.35 -19.79
C GLY A 184 -1.23 -9.05 -19.00
N ARG A 185 -0.23 -8.31 -19.46
CA ARG A 185 0.15 -7.02 -18.90
C ARG A 185 -0.99 -6.00 -18.99
N LEU A 186 -1.11 -5.15 -17.97
CA LEU A 186 -2.03 -4.01 -17.96
C LEU A 186 -1.87 -3.18 -19.24
N GLN A 187 -2.95 -3.02 -19.99
CA GLN A 187 -2.93 -2.30 -21.25
C GLN A 187 -2.90 -0.79 -20.98
N LEU A 188 -1.74 -0.19 -21.20
CA LEU A 188 -1.52 1.26 -21.11
C LEU A 188 -0.70 1.70 -22.32
N PRO A 189 -1.33 2.22 -23.38
CA PRO A 189 -0.60 2.62 -24.56
C PRO A 189 0.32 3.82 -24.24
N PRO A 190 1.54 3.86 -24.78
CA PRO A 190 2.53 4.90 -24.53
C PRO A 190 2.19 6.16 -25.35
N VAL A 191 1.07 6.79 -25.04
CA VAL A 191 0.60 8.05 -25.64
C VAL A 191 0.14 9.00 -24.53
N GLU A 192 0.19 10.30 -24.80
CA GLU A 192 0.03 11.38 -23.79
C GLU A 192 -1.25 11.26 -22.95
N ALA A 193 -2.33 10.70 -23.51
CA ALA A 193 -3.60 10.51 -22.81
C ALA A 193 -3.52 9.51 -21.63
N HIS A 194 -2.55 8.58 -21.65
CA HIS A 194 -2.45 7.48 -20.68
C HIS A 194 -1.13 7.45 -19.92
N ILE A 195 -0.03 7.83 -20.57
CA ILE A 195 1.31 7.89 -19.99
C ILE A 195 1.92 9.22 -20.43
N GLU A 196 2.56 9.96 -19.52
CA GLU A 196 3.25 11.19 -19.88
C GLU A 196 4.41 10.93 -20.86
N SER A 197 4.58 11.78 -21.88
CA SER A 197 5.53 11.58 -22.99
C SER A 197 6.95 11.21 -22.59
N HIS A 198 7.47 11.77 -21.50
CA HIS A 198 8.82 11.48 -21.03
C HIS A 198 9.02 10.03 -20.54
N ASN A 199 7.92 9.29 -20.32
CA ASN A 199 7.86 7.91 -19.85
C ASN A 199 7.48 6.89 -20.94
N HIS A 200 7.06 7.34 -22.14
CA HIS A 200 6.59 6.47 -23.22
C HIS A 200 7.57 5.34 -23.54
N TRP A 201 8.87 5.60 -23.52
CA TRP A 201 9.88 4.62 -23.91
C TRP A 201 10.15 3.54 -22.85
N CYS A 202 9.88 3.77 -21.56
CA CYS A 202 10.35 2.89 -20.48
C CYS A 202 9.27 2.37 -19.52
N VAL A 203 8.09 3.00 -19.42
CA VAL A 203 7.07 2.57 -18.46
C VAL A 203 6.24 1.39 -18.98
N ASN A 204 5.97 0.43 -18.09
CA ASN A 204 5.13 -0.75 -18.32
C ASN A 204 5.51 -1.50 -19.60
N ARG A 205 6.82 -1.68 -19.81
CA ARG A 205 7.38 -2.42 -20.96
C ARG A 205 7.58 -3.90 -20.61
N PRO A 206 7.70 -4.79 -21.62
CA PRO A 206 8.03 -6.19 -21.38
C PRO A 206 9.24 -6.35 -20.45
N GLY A 207 9.22 -7.39 -19.61
CA GLY A 207 10.24 -7.65 -18.59
C GLY A 207 10.16 -6.79 -17.33
N SER A 208 9.27 -5.79 -17.27
CA SER A 208 9.11 -4.94 -16.07
C SER A 208 7.99 -5.43 -15.14
N LEU A 209 8.17 -5.22 -13.84
CA LEU A 209 7.12 -5.31 -12.84
C LEU A 209 6.63 -3.89 -12.54
N LEU A 210 5.33 -3.64 -12.62
CA LEU A 210 4.72 -2.37 -12.24
C LEU A 210 3.78 -2.60 -11.04
N VAL A 211 4.13 -2.01 -9.90
CA VAL A 211 3.35 -2.08 -8.65
C VAL A 211 2.52 -0.82 -8.48
N ILE A 212 1.26 -1.00 -8.10
CA ILE A 212 0.18 -0.03 -8.12
C ILE A 212 -0.56 -0.07 -6.77
N PRO A 213 -0.06 0.64 -5.74
CA PRO A 213 -0.83 0.80 -4.50
C PRO A 213 -2.05 1.71 -4.74
N VAL A 214 -3.21 1.28 -4.23
CA VAL A 214 -4.51 1.93 -4.42
C VAL A 214 -5.19 2.12 -3.06
N ALA A 215 -5.62 3.33 -2.74
CA ALA A 215 -6.25 3.68 -1.46
C ALA A 215 -7.77 3.90 -1.57
N ASP A 216 -8.50 3.48 -0.55
CA ASP A 216 -9.93 3.76 -0.34
C ASP A 216 -10.08 5.05 0.49
N LEU A 217 -10.30 6.18 -0.19
CA LEU A 217 -10.52 7.47 0.46
C LEU A 217 -11.90 7.56 1.11
N ALA A 218 -12.89 6.78 0.69
CA ALA A 218 -14.17 6.72 1.38
C ALA A 218 -14.01 6.12 2.78
N GLN A 219 -13.33 4.98 2.90
CA GLN A 219 -13.00 4.42 4.21
C GLN A 219 -12.15 5.39 5.04
N HIS A 220 -11.15 6.02 4.42
CA HIS A 220 -10.28 6.98 5.09
C HIS A 220 -11.07 8.18 5.63
N MET A 221 -12.02 8.71 4.86
CA MET A 221 -12.92 9.79 5.27
C MET A 221 -13.85 9.38 6.41
N ILE A 222 -14.42 8.17 6.39
CA ILE A 222 -15.21 7.65 7.52
C ILE A 222 -14.36 7.59 8.80
N LEU A 223 -13.10 7.13 8.70
CA LEU A 223 -12.18 7.07 9.83
C LEU A 223 -11.78 8.46 10.33
N GLY A 224 -11.58 9.43 9.43
CA GLY A 224 -11.38 10.84 9.76
C GLY A 224 -12.58 11.45 10.49
N LEU A 225 -13.81 11.19 10.03
CA LEU A 225 -15.03 11.63 10.71
C LEU A 225 -15.19 10.95 12.08
N CYS A 226 -14.86 9.66 12.21
CA CYS A 226 -14.81 8.99 13.50
C CYS A 226 -13.81 9.67 14.44
N TYR A 227 -12.64 10.06 13.93
CA TYR A 227 -11.64 10.79 14.70
C TYR A 227 -12.19 12.15 15.18
N LEU A 228 -12.86 12.92 14.32
CA LEU A 228 -13.46 14.21 14.69
C LEU A 228 -14.55 14.07 15.76
N VAL A 229 -15.53 13.19 15.54
CA VAL A 229 -16.65 12.99 16.48
C VAL A 229 -16.11 12.57 17.85
N LYS A 230 -15.10 11.70 17.89
CA LYS A 230 -14.50 11.30 19.15
C LYS A 230 -13.89 12.48 19.93
N ASN A 231 -13.31 13.44 19.20
CA ASN A 231 -12.72 14.65 19.78
C ASN A 231 -13.75 15.77 19.98
N GLY A 232 -15.04 15.47 19.85
CA GLY A 232 -16.14 16.40 20.07
C GLY A 232 -16.35 17.38 18.91
N MET A 233 -15.88 17.07 17.72
CA MET A 233 -15.97 17.96 16.56
C MET A 233 -16.93 17.40 15.50
N GLY A 234 -17.74 18.31 14.94
CA GLY A 234 -18.48 18.08 13.70
C GLY A 234 -17.74 18.64 12.49
N ILE A 235 -18.40 18.65 11.33
CA ILE A 235 -17.91 19.36 10.13
C ILE A 235 -18.78 20.57 9.80
N TYR A 236 -18.18 21.53 9.10
CA TYR A 236 -18.85 22.64 8.44
C TYR A 236 -18.51 22.58 6.95
N ASP A 237 -19.53 22.63 6.10
CA ASP A 237 -19.35 22.69 4.66
C ASP A 237 -18.97 24.13 4.27
N ASP A 238 -17.68 24.39 4.25
CA ASP A 238 -17.12 25.69 3.90
C ASP A 238 -17.20 26.00 2.40
N ILE A 239 -17.48 24.99 1.56
CA ILE A 239 -17.65 25.13 0.11
C ILE A 239 -19.04 25.71 -0.19
N ASN A 240 -20.07 25.14 0.42
CA ASN A 240 -21.46 25.61 0.26
C ASN A 240 -21.91 26.55 1.39
N HIS A 241 -20.98 26.97 2.26
CA HIS A 241 -21.22 27.83 3.42
C HIS A 241 -22.40 27.37 4.29
N THR A 242 -22.48 26.07 4.56
CA THR A 242 -23.63 25.43 5.20
C THR A 242 -23.19 24.59 6.39
N GLN A 243 -23.87 24.77 7.53
CA GLN A 243 -23.75 23.83 8.63
C GLN A 243 -24.52 22.56 8.29
N VAL A 244 -23.91 21.39 8.49
CA VAL A 244 -24.59 20.09 8.28
C VAL A 244 -25.92 20.08 9.03
N PRO A 245 -27.07 19.95 8.33
CA PRO A 245 -28.38 19.95 8.97
C PRO A 245 -28.50 18.86 10.03
N GLU A 246 -29.29 19.12 11.06
CA GLU A 246 -29.60 18.19 12.15
C GLU A 246 -28.43 17.74 13.04
N LEU A 247 -27.22 18.27 12.81
CA LEU A 247 -26.06 17.92 13.62
C LEU A 247 -26.23 18.29 15.11
N SER A 248 -27.11 19.27 15.41
CA SER A 248 -27.52 19.65 16.77
C SER A 248 -28.16 18.52 17.59
N ARG A 249 -28.64 17.45 16.96
CA ARG A 249 -29.17 16.26 17.64
C ARG A 249 -28.10 15.51 18.44
N PHE A 250 -26.83 15.75 18.15
CA PHE A 250 -25.68 15.05 18.73
C PHE A 250 -24.88 15.94 19.69
N SER A 251 -25.48 16.99 20.25
CA SER A 251 -24.82 17.94 21.15
C SER A 251 -24.22 17.31 22.41
N ASP A 252 -24.62 16.07 22.75
CA ASP A 252 -24.08 15.31 23.87
C ASP A 252 -22.69 14.73 23.57
N ILE A 253 -22.34 14.57 22.29
CA ILE A 253 -21.06 13.98 21.84
C ILE A 253 -20.20 14.93 20.99
N ILE A 254 -20.75 16.03 20.48
CA ILE A 254 -20.02 17.06 19.72
C ILE A 254 -20.38 18.47 20.17
N TYR A 255 -19.44 19.41 20.00
CA TYR A 255 -19.65 20.84 20.24
C TYR A 255 -20.00 21.52 18.90
N LEU A 256 -21.19 22.14 18.83
CA LEU A 256 -21.68 22.74 17.58
C LEU A 256 -20.89 23.98 17.13
N ASP A 257 -20.14 24.60 18.04
CA ASP A 257 -19.22 25.70 17.77
C ASP A 257 -17.80 25.24 17.39
N LYS A 258 -17.52 23.92 17.47
CA LYS A 258 -16.25 23.31 17.06
C LYS A 258 -16.46 22.46 15.82
N THR A 259 -16.41 23.12 14.68
CA THR A 259 -16.54 22.47 13.37
C THR A 259 -15.23 22.48 12.62
N TYR A 260 -14.99 21.40 11.89
CA TYR A 260 -13.87 21.24 10.99
C TYR A 260 -14.31 21.59 9.56
N PRO A 261 -13.58 22.44 8.81
CA PRO A 261 -13.91 22.72 7.41
C PRO A 261 -13.83 21.44 6.57
N LEU A 262 -14.89 21.14 5.81
CA LEU A 262 -14.98 19.96 4.95
C LEU A 262 -13.85 19.93 3.91
N SER A 263 -13.57 21.05 3.25
CA SER A 263 -12.52 21.11 2.22
C SER A 263 -11.13 20.77 2.78
N PHE A 264 -10.86 21.18 4.02
CA PHE A 264 -9.61 20.91 4.70
C PHE A 264 -9.52 19.45 5.17
N LEU A 265 -10.61 18.88 5.69
CA LEU A 265 -10.68 17.46 6.05
C LEU A 265 -10.38 16.57 4.84
N GLU A 266 -11.01 16.84 3.69
CA GLU A 266 -10.78 16.06 2.48
C GLU A 266 -9.34 16.20 1.95
N THR A 267 -8.74 17.39 2.09
CA THR A 267 -7.33 17.62 1.77
C THR A 267 -6.41 16.77 2.66
N GLN A 268 -6.72 16.66 3.96
CA GLN A 268 -5.98 15.79 4.88
C GLN A 268 -6.14 14.32 4.49
N VAL A 269 -7.36 13.87 4.22
CA VAL A 269 -7.66 12.48 3.82
C VAL A 269 -6.83 12.06 2.60
N VAL A 270 -6.83 12.87 1.52
CA VAL A 270 -6.04 12.52 0.32
C VAL A 270 -4.53 12.60 0.59
N THR A 271 -4.08 13.53 1.43
CA THR A 271 -2.67 13.70 1.77
C THR A 271 -2.16 12.53 2.61
N GLU A 272 -2.90 12.11 3.63
CA GLU A 272 -2.59 10.98 4.49
C GLU A 272 -2.53 9.67 3.69
N ALA A 273 -3.52 9.43 2.83
CA ALA A 273 -3.52 8.29 1.92
C ALA A 273 -2.38 8.34 0.89
N SER A 274 -2.04 9.53 0.38
CA SER A 274 -0.92 9.71 -0.56
C SER A 274 0.43 9.43 0.08
N VAL A 275 0.63 9.82 1.35
CA VAL A 275 1.82 9.46 2.12
C VAL A 275 1.90 7.95 2.32
N GLU A 276 0.77 7.30 2.63
CA GLU A 276 0.68 5.84 2.78
C GLU A 276 1.14 5.12 1.50
N ILE A 277 0.54 5.41 0.34
CA ILE A 277 0.92 4.76 -0.93
C ILE A 277 2.31 5.20 -1.45
N GLY A 278 2.72 6.44 -1.19
CA GLY A 278 4.03 6.94 -1.60
C GLY A 278 5.18 6.29 -0.82
N THR A 279 5.01 6.12 0.50
CA THR A 279 6.01 5.44 1.35
C THR A 279 6.08 3.94 1.07
N SER A 280 4.96 3.31 0.72
CA SER A 280 4.90 1.95 0.17
C SER A 280 5.81 1.80 -1.07
N CYS A 281 5.67 2.66 -2.08
CA CYS A 281 6.57 2.67 -3.24
C CYS A 281 8.03 3.01 -2.87
N TYR A 282 8.26 3.89 -1.90
CA TYR A 282 9.61 4.26 -1.47
C TYR A 282 10.35 3.10 -0.78
N ALA A 283 9.65 2.28 0.01
CA ALA A 283 10.21 1.06 0.60
C ALA A 283 10.68 0.10 -0.50
N GLY A 284 9.85 -0.12 -1.52
CA GLY A 284 10.26 -0.89 -2.70
C GLY A 284 11.45 -0.27 -3.45
N MET A 285 11.50 1.05 -3.58
CA MET A 285 12.63 1.74 -4.22
C MET A 285 13.98 1.48 -3.53
N LEU A 286 13.98 1.38 -2.19
CA LEU A 286 15.17 1.01 -1.42
C LEU A 286 15.53 -0.47 -1.61
N GLN A 287 14.53 -1.35 -1.64
CA GLN A 287 14.69 -2.78 -1.90
C GLN A 287 15.37 -3.03 -3.26
N LEU A 288 15.03 -2.25 -4.30
CA LEU A 288 15.68 -2.37 -5.62
C LEU A 288 17.21 -2.15 -5.54
N GLN A 289 17.67 -1.25 -4.67
CA GLN A 289 19.10 -0.96 -4.53
C GLN A 289 19.86 -2.15 -3.93
N ALA A 290 19.26 -2.77 -2.91
CA ALA A 290 19.79 -3.94 -2.25
C ALA A 290 19.87 -5.14 -3.19
N MET A 291 18.86 -5.30 -4.04
CA MET A 291 18.80 -6.42 -4.99
C MET A 291 19.64 -6.20 -6.25
N GLY A 292 20.01 -4.96 -6.57
CA GLY A 292 20.68 -4.63 -7.83
C GLY A 292 19.74 -4.49 -9.02
N LEU A 293 18.46 -4.26 -8.77
CA LEU A 293 17.44 -4.06 -9.79
C LEU A 293 17.37 -2.60 -10.26
N GLY A 294 17.05 -2.42 -11.53
CA GLY A 294 16.62 -1.14 -12.08
C GLY A 294 15.19 -0.81 -11.68
N GLY A 295 14.82 0.46 -11.79
CA GLY A 295 13.49 0.93 -11.43
C GLY A 295 13.47 2.34 -10.83
N TRP A 296 12.25 2.82 -10.60
CA TRP A 296 11.98 4.07 -9.90
C TRP A 296 10.54 4.15 -9.38
N MET A 297 10.35 5.01 -8.38
CA MET A 297 9.03 5.46 -7.93
C MET A 297 8.65 6.72 -8.72
N PHE A 298 7.41 6.80 -9.21
CA PHE A 298 6.95 7.89 -10.07
C PHE A 298 5.44 8.06 -10.05
N ASP A 299 5.02 9.26 -10.43
CA ASP A 299 3.73 9.59 -11.03
C ASP A 299 3.89 9.63 -12.57
N GLY A 300 2.88 10.06 -13.31
CA GLY A 300 2.98 10.21 -14.77
C GLY A 300 2.45 9.02 -15.57
N ILE A 301 1.62 8.20 -14.94
CA ILE A 301 0.58 7.42 -15.61
C ILE A 301 -0.75 8.05 -15.22
N ASN A 302 -1.64 8.27 -16.20
CA ASN A 302 -2.98 8.78 -15.94
C ASN A 302 -3.72 7.79 -15.01
N PRO A 303 -4.07 8.19 -13.77
CA PRO A 303 -4.66 7.29 -12.80
C PRO A 303 -6.04 6.78 -13.23
N PHE A 304 -6.78 7.53 -14.06
CA PHE A 304 -8.04 7.05 -14.62
C PHE A 304 -7.81 5.94 -15.65
N SER A 305 -6.70 5.97 -16.39
CA SER A 305 -6.35 4.87 -17.29
C SER A 305 -5.94 3.61 -16.52
N VAL A 306 -5.21 3.79 -15.41
CA VAL A 306 -4.86 2.67 -14.52
C VAL A 306 -6.10 2.06 -13.89
N LEU A 307 -7.00 2.88 -13.33
CA LEU A 307 -8.19 2.37 -12.64
C LEU A 307 -9.26 1.85 -13.61
N GLY A 308 -9.22 2.20 -14.90
CA GLY A 308 -10.22 1.77 -15.90
C GLY A 308 -11.34 2.79 -16.16
N ALA A 309 -11.12 4.05 -15.76
CA ALA A 309 -12.00 5.20 -15.96
C ALA A 309 -11.51 6.15 -17.07
N SER A 310 -10.71 5.67 -18.02
CA SER A 310 -10.22 6.45 -19.17
C SER A 310 -11.34 6.87 -20.13
N GLY A 311 -12.42 6.08 -20.20
CA GLY A 311 -13.44 6.18 -21.25
C GLY A 311 -13.01 5.57 -22.59
N ASP A 312 -11.79 5.02 -22.68
CA ASP A 312 -11.26 4.36 -23.87
C ASP A 312 -11.47 2.83 -23.76
N PRO A 313 -12.26 2.20 -24.64
CA PRO A 313 -12.51 0.76 -24.59
C PRO A 313 -11.26 -0.09 -24.85
N ASP A 314 -10.23 0.46 -25.50
CA ASP A 314 -8.96 -0.23 -25.75
C ASP A 314 -7.98 -0.07 -24.56
N VAL A 315 -8.37 0.68 -23.52
CA VAL A 315 -7.59 0.90 -22.29
C VAL A 315 -8.47 0.58 -21.07
N PRO A 316 -8.80 -0.71 -20.84
CA PRO A 316 -9.73 -1.13 -19.79
C PRO A 316 -9.17 -0.91 -18.36
N GLY A 317 -7.87 -0.68 -18.22
CA GLY A 317 -7.21 -0.53 -16.93
C GLY A 317 -7.39 -1.76 -16.04
N LEU A 318 -7.44 -1.52 -14.72
CA LEU A 318 -7.76 -2.52 -13.70
C LEU A 318 -9.25 -2.91 -13.67
N GLY A 319 -10.10 -2.19 -14.40
CA GLY A 319 -11.54 -2.48 -14.48
C GLY A 319 -12.35 -2.02 -13.27
N PHE A 320 -11.90 -1.01 -12.52
CA PHE A 320 -12.73 -0.43 -11.46
C PHE A 320 -14.00 0.14 -12.08
N ARG A 321 -15.12 -0.16 -11.42
CA ARG A 321 -16.36 0.56 -11.66
C ARG A 321 -16.14 2.04 -11.32
N PHE A 322 -16.63 2.92 -12.18
CA PHE A 322 -16.64 4.35 -11.94
C PHE A 322 -18.00 4.96 -12.27
N ASP A 323 -18.26 6.11 -11.68
CA ASP A 323 -19.44 6.93 -11.93
C ASP A 323 -19.05 8.28 -12.52
N THR A 324 -19.99 8.88 -13.26
CA THR A 324 -19.90 10.25 -13.75
C THR A 324 -21.15 11.01 -13.37
N ASP A 325 -21.01 12.31 -13.16
CA ASP A 325 -22.12 13.19 -12.81
C ASP A 325 -21.82 14.58 -13.37
N PRO A 326 -22.81 15.33 -13.88
CA PRO A 326 -22.63 16.70 -14.36
C PRO A 326 -22.00 17.66 -13.35
N ARG A 327 -22.06 17.35 -12.04
CA ARG A 327 -21.43 18.12 -10.96
C ARG A 327 -19.92 17.96 -10.91
N TRP A 328 -19.34 16.91 -11.49
CA TRP A 328 -17.92 16.58 -11.35
C TRP A 328 -17.16 16.83 -12.64
N PRO A 329 -15.93 17.38 -12.56
CA PRO A 329 -15.09 17.57 -13.74
C PRO A 329 -14.44 16.26 -14.23
N LEU A 330 -14.42 15.21 -13.39
CA LEU A 330 -13.68 13.97 -13.61
C LEU A 330 -14.53 12.77 -13.18
N PRO A 331 -14.33 11.58 -13.79
CA PRO A 331 -14.98 10.36 -13.34
C PRO A 331 -14.54 9.98 -11.91
N ASN A 332 -15.38 9.23 -11.22
CA ASN A 332 -15.13 8.79 -9.85
C ASN A 332 -15.09 7.25 -9.78
N PRO A 333 -13.90 6.62 -9.82
CA PRO A 333 -13.75 5.19 -9.54
C PRO A 333 -14.20 4.87 -8.11
N THR A 334 -15.08 3.89 -7.95
CA THR A 334 -15.71 3.53 -6.67
C THR A 334 -15.27 2.19 -6.13
N GLY A 335 -14.82 1.26 -6.97
CA GLY A 335 -14.33 -0.04 -6.53
C GLY A 335 -14.22 -1.07 -7.65
N LEU A 336 -13.51 -2.15 -7.36
CA LEU A 336 -13.40 -3.36 -8.17
C LEU A 336 -14.12 -4.51 -7.44
N GLU A 337 -15.23 -4.96 -8.01
CA GLU A 337 -16.12 -5.95 -7.40
C GLU A 337 -15.36 -7.23 -7.01
N GLY A 338 -15.59 -7.71 -5.78
CA GLY A 338 -14.95 -8.91 -5.27
C GLY A 338 -13.47 -8.77 -4.89
N HIS A 339 -12.82 -7.64 -5.18
CA HIS A 339 -11.40 -7.41 -4.89
C HIS A 339 -11.17 -6.20 -3.97
N PHE A 340 -11.60 -4.99 -4.38
CA PHE A 340 -11.37 -3.76 -3.63
C PHE A 340 -12.47 -2.73 -3.84
N GLU A 341 -13.43 -2.72 -2.94
CA GLU A 341 -14.63 -1.88 -3.00
C GLU A 341 -14.58 -0.75 -1.99
N GLY A 342 -14.80 0.49 -2.46
CA GLY A 342 -14.85 1.66 -1.60
C GLY A 342 -15.97 1.57 -0.56
N ALA A 343 -15.74 2.14 0.62
CA ALA A 343 -16.75 2.23 1.68
C ALA A 343 -17.81 3.31 1.39
N CYS A 344 -18.53 3.18 0.29
CA CYS A 344 -19.63 4.05 -0.12
C CYS A 344 -20.54 3.36 -1.16
N PRO A 345 -21.68 3.96 -1.54
CA PRO A 345 -22.46 3.49 -2.67
C PRO A 345 -21.65 3.43 -3.99
N PRO A 346 -21.99 2.48 -4.88
CA PRO A 346 -23.06 1.48 -4.75
C PRO A 346 -22.66 0.21 -3.97
N HIS A 347 -21.42 0.12 -3.48
CA HIS A 347 -20.92 -1.05 -2.74
C HIS A 347 -21.49 -1.15 -1.31
N CYS A 348 -22.19 -0.12 -0.87
CA CYS A 348 -23.02 -0.05 0.32
C CYS A 348 -24.35 0.62 -0.10
N LYS A 349 -25.49 0.21 0.46
CA LYS A 349 -26.79 0.77 0.08
C LYS A 349 -26.92 2.26 0.40
N ASP A 350 -26.27 2.69 1.48
CA ASP A 350 -26.27 4.06 2.02
C ASP A 350 -25.00 4.28 2.87
N MET A 351 -24.80 5.52 3.34
CA MET A 351 -23.64 5.83 4.16
C MET A 351 -23.71 5.24 5.56
N ARG A 352 -24.89 4.83 6.04
CA ARG A 352 -25.01 4.12 7.32
C ARG A 352 -24.41 2.72 7.22
N GLU A 353 -24.72 1.98 6.16
CA GLU A 353 -24.10 0.69 5.89
C GLU A 353 -22.59 0.81 5.69
N ALA A 354 -22.13 1.85 4.98
CA ALA A 354 -20.71 2.10 4.82
C ALA A 354 -19.98 2.33 6.15
N VAL A 355 -20.52 3.19 7.02
CA VAL A 355 -19.98 3.42 8.37
C VAL A 355 -19.99 2.13 9.19
N ASP A 356 -21.05 1.34 9.09
CA ASP A 356 -21.20 0.07 9.78
C ASP A 356 -20.21 -0.99 9.28
N LYS A 357 -19.92 -1.03 7.97
CA LYS A 357 -18.88 -1.87 7.34
C LYS A 357 -17.49 -1.52 7.89
N VAL A 358 -17.13 -0.24 7.92
CA VAL A 358 -15.84 0.23 8.44
C VAL A 358 -15.70 -0.06 9.93
N ILE A 359 -16.74 0.17 10.73
CA ILE A 359 -16.72 -0.11 12.17
C ILE A 359 -16.68 -1.62 12.44
N SER A 360 -17.39 -2.42 11.64
CA SER A 360 -17.35 -3.89 11.77
C SER A 360 -15.93 -4.42 11.53
N ARG A 361 -15.20 -3.90 10.54
CA ARG A 361 -13.78 -4.27 10.32
C ARG A 361 -12.90 -3.99 11.53
N LYS A 362 -13.21 -2.96 12.32
CA LYS A 362 -12.45 -2.59 13.52
C LYS A 362 -12.70 -3.51 14.72
N PHE A 363 -13.94 -3.93 14.93
CA PHE A 363 -14.40 -4.55 16.18
C PHE A 363 -14.84 -6.01 16.08
N ASN A 364 -15.09 -6.53 14.87
CA ASN A 364 -15.45 -7.94 14.66
C ASN A 364 -14.19 -8.80 14.45
N GLY A 365 -14.37 -10.12 14.31
CA GLY A 365 -13.26 -11.08 14.22
C GLY A 365 -12.18 -10.68 13.20
N GLY A 366 -10.91 -10.78 13.62
CA GLY A 366 -9.75 -10.33 12.84
C GLY A 366 -9.44 -8.84 12.99
N GLY A 367 -10.41 -8.03 13.41
CA GLY A 367 -10.22 -6.59 13.61
C GLY A 367 -9.31 -6.24 14.79
N PRO A 368 -8.70 -5.04 14.80
CA PRO A 368 -7.77 -4.59 15.83
C PRO A 368 -8.35 -4.61 17.25
N PHE A 369 -9.65 -4.42 17.42
CA PHE A 369 -10.28 -4.30 18.74
C PHE A 369 -11.12 -5.50 19.14
N HIS A 370 -11.01 -6.61 18.39
CA HIS A 370 -11.65 -7.85 18.78
C HIS A 370 -10.78 -8.59 19.81
N ARG A 371 -11.41 -9.05 20.89
CA ARG A 371 -10.72 -9.71 22.02
C ARG A 371 -9.99 -11.00 21.61
N ASP A 372 -10.47 -11.68 20.57
CA ASP A 372 -9.87 -12.94 20.11
C ASP A 372 -8.84 -12.73 18.99
N THR A 373 -8.65 -11.47 18.54
CA THR A 373 -7.53 -11.17 17.64
C THR A 373 -6.23 -11.27 18.45
N PRO A 374 -5.25 -12.10 18.05
CA PRO A 374 -3.98 -12.19 18.76
C PRO A 374 -3.22 -10.86 18.70
N GLY A 375 -2.20 -10.67 19.52
CA GLY A 375 -1.49 -9.40 19.55
C GLY A 375 -0.19 -9.42 20.35
N PRO A 376 0.51 -8.29 20.40
CA PRO A 376 1.84 -8.17 20.99
C PRO A 376 1.82 -8.01 22.52
N TRP A 377 0.64 -7.82 23.13
CA TRP A 377 0.52 -7.62 24.57
C TRP A 377 0.43 -8.94 25.33
N ARG A 378 1.01 -8.99 26.54
CA ARG A 378 0.91 -10.12 27.48
C ARG A 378 -0.55 -10.53 27.73
N GLU A 379 -1.44 -9.55 27.83
CA GLU A 379 -2.87 -9.74 28.02
C GLU A 379 -3.66 -9.20 26.80
N SER A 380 -3.26 -9.60 25.60
CA SER A 380 -3.87 -9.13 24.32
C SER A 380 -5.41 -9.16 24.32
N PRO A 381 -6.09 -10.21 24.81
CA PRO A 381 -7.55 -10.20 24.87
C PRO A 381 -8.14 -9.09 25.73
N LEU A 382 -7.49 -8.74 26.86
CA LEU A 382 -7.92 -7.63 27.71
C LEU A 382 -7.64 -6.28 27.05
N VAL A 383 -6.45 -6.11 26.48
CA VAL A 383 -6.07 -4.85 25.81
C VAL A 383 -7.02 -4.56 24.65
N ARG A 384 -7.14 -5.47 23.68
CA ARG A 384 -8.02 -5.26 22.52
C ARG A 384 -9.49 -5.12 22.92
N GLY A 385 -9.96 -5.97 23.85
CA GLY A 385 -11.33 -5.93 24.36
C GLY A 385 -11.69 -4.69 25.18
N SER A 386 -10.70 -3.93 25.66
CA SER A 386 -10.90 -2.69 26.42
C SER A 386 -11.17 -1.46 25.54
N ALA A 387 -11.05 -1.59 24.21
CA ALA A 387 -11.28 -0.46 23.31
C ALA A 387 -12.72 0.04 23.39
N GLN A 388 -12.86 1.37 23.40
CA GLN A 388 -14.19 1.97 23.45
C GLN A 388 -14.96 1.60 22.19
N ARG A 389 -16.11 0.93 22.31
CA ARG A 389 -16.97 0.67 21.16
C ARG A 389 -17.71 1.94 20.75
N HIS A 390 -17.93 2.10 19.44
CA HIS A 390 -18.78 3.19 18.94
C HIS A 390 -20.24 2.91 19.27
N SER A 391 -20.89 3.83 19.99
CA SER A 391 -22.32 3.76 20.32
C SER A 391 -23.19 3.91 19.07
N THR A 392 -24.47 3.58 19.19
CA THR A 392 -25.45 3.84 18.12
C THR A 392 -25.50 5.33 17.75
N GLU A 393 -25.53 6.20 18.74
CA GLU A 393 -25.52 7.65 18.56
C GLU A 393 -24.27 8.14 17.82
N PHE A 394 -23.09 7.62 18.18
CA PHE A 394 -21.84 7.93 17.49
C PHE A 394 -21.91 7.54 16.00
N ARG A 395 -22.40 6.33 15.72
CA ARG A 395 -22.57 5.83 14.35
C ARG A 395 -23.54 6.69 13.56
N GLU A 396 -24.64 7.12 14.19
CA GLU A 396 -25.64 8.01 13.59
C GLU A 396 -25.06 9.38 13.25
N CYS A 397 -24.28 9.98 14.16
CA CYS A 397 -23.62 11.26 13.91
C CYS A 397 -22.65 11.19 12.72
N VAL A 398 -21.79 10.16 12.67
CA VAL A 398 -20.86 9.97 11.54
C VAL A 398 -21.64 9.71 10.25
N SER A 399 -22.65 8.84 10.29
CA SER A 399 -23.47 8.50 9.12
C SER A 399 -24.21 9.71 8.57
N LEU A 400 -24.72 10.59 9.43
CA LEU A 400 -25.39 11.84 9.03
C LEU A 400 -24.43 12.73 8.23
N MET A 401 -23.21 12.94 8.73
CA MET A 401 -22.21 13.75 8.02
C MET A 401 -21.79 13.11 6.70
N CYS A 402 -21.57 11.80 6.68
CA CYS A 402 -21.28 11.07 5.45
C CYS A 402 -22.41 11.18 4.43
N GLN A 403 -23.66 10.99 4.86
CA GLN A 403 -24.83 11.06 3.99
C GLN A 403 -25.03 12.48 3.44
N TYR A 404 -24.83 13.51 4.28
CA TYR A 404 -24.84 14.91 3.83
C TYR A 404 -23.85 15.16 2.70
N ILE A 405 -22.61 14.66 2.83
CA ILE A 405 -21.58 14.80 1.79
C ILE A 405 -22.05 14.10 0.50
N LEU A 406 -22.52 12.85 0.61
CA LEU A 406 -23.01 12.09 -0.53
C LEU A 406 -24.18 12.79 -1.23
N ASP A 407 -25.18 13.28 -0.49
CA ASP A 407 -26.36 13.91 -1.07
C ASP A 407 -26.01 15.26 -1.73
N THR A 408 -25.15 16.04 -1.09
CA THR A 408 -24.76 17.38 -1.55
C THR A 408 -23.87 17.31 -2.78
N PHE A 409 -22.81 16.49 -2.72
CA PHE A 409 -21.79 16.45 -3.76
C PHE A 409 -22.04 15.32 -4.77
N GLY A 410 -22.84 14.31 -4.43
CA GLY A 410 -23.19 13.19 -5.30
C GLY A 410 -22.27 11.98 -5.22
N LYS A 411 -21.14 12.15 -4.55
CA LYS A 411 -20.13 11.12 -4.33
C LYS A 411 -19.55 11.28 -2.94
N PHE A 412 -18.81 10.27 -2.49
CA PHE A 412 -18.18 10.27 -1.20
C PHE A 412 -16.73 9.76 -1.30
N PRO A 413 -15.72 10.54 -0.87
CA PRO A 413 -15.81 11.94 -0.40
C PRO A 413 -16.31 12.92 -1.49
N GLY A 414 -16.67 14.14 -1.09
CA GLY A 414 -17.42 15.08 -1.91
C GLY A 414 -16.61 15.77 -3.01
N THR A 415 -15.36 16.15 -2.74
CA THR A 415 -14.51 16.88 -3.70
C THR A 415 -13.28 16.10 -4.17
N VAL A 416 -12.81 15.13 -3.40
CA VAL A 416 -11.74 14.22 -3.80
C VAL A 416 -12.31 12.90 -4.39
N PRO A 417 -11.50 12.04 -5.03
CA PRO A 417 -11.96 10.74 -5.53
C PRO A 417 -12.34 9.78 -4.40
N THR A 418 -13.17 8.78 -4.69
CA THR A 418 -13.46 7.66 -3.77
C THR A 418 -12.27 6.70 -3.70
N ILE A 419 -11.73 6.31 -4.84
CA ILE A 419 -10.54 5.45 -4.96
C ILE A 419 -9.36 6.28 -5.50
N TRP A 420 -8.19 6.14 -4.88
CA TRP A 420 -7.02 6.94 -5.18
C TRP A 420 -5.81 6.08 -5.53
N ALA A 421 -5.25 6.34 -6.71
CA ALA A 421 -3.96 5.82 -7.17
C ALA A 421 -3.17 6.99 -7.75
N MET A 422 -1.88 7.10 -7.41
CA MET A 422 -1.06 8.24 -7.85
C MET A 422 0.41 7.88 -7.99
N MET A 423 0.95 7.16 -7.01
CA MET A 423 2.36 6.74 -7.01
C MET A 423 2.48 5.27 -7.42
N TYR A 424 3.44 5.00 -8.30
CA TYR A 424 3.76 3.66 -8.78
C TYR A 424 5.22 3.32 -8.49
N LEU A 425 5.53 2.03 -8.43
CA LEU A 425 6.90 1.53 -8.44
C LEU A 425 7.09 0.64 -9.67
N GLN A 426 8.08 0.95 -10.50
CA GLN A 426 8.53 0.04 -11.54
C GLN A 426 9.85 -0.63 -11.13
N ALA A 427 9.96 -1.93 -11.35
CA ALA A 427 11.17 -2.72 -11.18
C ALA A 427 11.51 -3.49 -12.47
N HIS A 428 12.81 -3.64 -12.78
CA HIS A 428 13.28 -4.39 -13.95
C HIS A 428 14.76 -4.79 -13.82
N HIS A 429 15.19 -5.75 -14.63
CA HIS A 429 16.60 -6.04 -14.85
C HIS A 429 17.27 -4.91 -15.63
N LEU A 430 18.35 -4.35 -15.09
CA LEU A 430 19.05 -3.20 -15.66
C LEU A 430 19.98 -3.60 -16.81
N ASP A 431 19.99 -2.85 -17.92
CA ASP A 431 20.99 -3.08 -18.98
C ASP A 431 22.27 -2.26 -18.73
N LEU A 432 23.28 -2.91 -18.15
CA LEU A 432 24.55 -2.27 -17.80
C LEU A 432 25.32 -1.74 -19.01
N GLU A 433 25.16 -2.34 -20.20
CA GLU A 433 25.90 -1.89 -21.40
C GLU A 433 25.49 -0.48 -21.84
N PHE A 434 24.22 -0.10 -21.62
CA PHE A 434 23.78 1.27 -21.80
C PHE A 434 24.51 2.22 -20.85
N TYR A 435 24.61 1.86 -19.57
CA TYR A 435 25.24 2.69 -18.56
C TYR A 435 26.74 2.83 -18.80
N ASP A 436 27.42 1.74 -19.15
CA ASP A 436 28.85 1.76 -19.49
C ASP A 436 29.15 2.58 -20.73
N ALA A 437 28.26 2.54 -21.74
CA ALA A 437 28.42 3.29 -22.97
C ALA A 437 28.12 4.80 -22.80
N LYS A 438 27.22 5.17 -21.88
CA LYS A 438 26.63 6.53 -21.83
C LYS A 438 26.95 7.32 -20.56
N PHE A 439 27.36 6.67 -19.48
CA PHE A 439 27.61 7.31 -18.19
C PHE A 439 29.06 7.14 -17.75
N LYS A 440 29.46 7.91 -16.74
CA LYS A 440 30.76 7.76 -16.06
C LYS A 440 30.72 6.58 -15.08
N PRO A 441 31.89 6.03 -14.69
CA PRO A 441 31.96 5.07 -13.59
C PRO A 441 31.19 5.54 -12.35
N GLY A 442 30.45 4.62 -11.73
CA GLY A 442 29.56 4.89 -10.58
C GLY A 442 28.08 5.16 -10.95
N ALA A 443 27.67 4.92 -12.20
CA ALA A 443 26.28 5.08 -12.63
C ALA A 443 25.31 4.06 -11.97
N TYR A 444 25.83 2.91 -11.57
CA TYR A 444 25.13 1.85 -10.86
C TYR A 444 25.99 1.31 -9.71
N LEU A 445 25.36 0.58 -8.78
CA LEU A 445 26.03 0.02 -7.60
C LEU A 445 26.61 -1.36 -7.92
N GLU A 446 27.51 -1.85 -7.07
CA GLU A 446 28.07 -3.20 -7.19
C GLU A 446 26.97 -4.29 -7.21
N THR A 447 25.88 -4.08 -6.46
CA THR A 447 24.71 -4.97 -6.50
C THR A 447 24.11 -5.10 -7.90
N HIS A 448 24.09 -4.02 -8.67
CA HIS A 448 23.59 -4.04 -10.05
C HIS A 448 24.61 -4.72 -10.97
N ALA A 449 25.90 -4.44 -10.79
CA ALA A 449 26.99 -5.04 -11.56
C ALA A 449 26.97 -6.57 -11.50
N ARG A 450 26.64 -7.10 -10.31
CA ARG A 450 26.65 -8.53 -10.02
C ARG A 450 25.26 -9.18 -10.04
N HIS A 451 24.21 -8.42 -10.33
CA HIS A 451 22.83 -8.90 -10.21
C HIS A 451 22.61 -10.20 -11.00
N MET A 452 22.94 -10.21 -12.30
CA MET A 452 22.75 -11.40 -13.15
C MET A 452 23.57 -12.61 -12.66
N GLU A 453 24.82 -12.40 -12.23
CA GLU A 453 25.68 -13.47 -11.69
C GLU A 453 25.09 -14.09 -10.42
N ARG A 454 24.50 -13.25 -9.56
CA ARG A 454 24.09 -13.61 -8.19
C ARG A 454 22.64 -14.08 -8.09
N TRP A 455 21.76 -13.59 -8.95
CA TRP A 455 20.34 -13.95 -8.97
C TRP A 455 20.00 -14.99 -10.04
N HIS A 456 20.75 -15.03 -11.15
CA HIS A 456 20.49 -15.89 -12.30
C HIS A 456 21.68 -16.80 -12.66
N PRO A 457 22.18 -17.63 -11.72
CA PRO A 457 23.36 -18.46 -11.96
C PRO A 457 23.08 -19.48 -13.07
N GLY A 458 23.71 -19.31 -14.24
CA GLY A 458 23.57 -20.21 -15.38
C GLY A 458 22.90 -19.60 -16.61
N THR A 459 22.29 -18.43 -16.48
CA THR A 459 21.81 -17.63 -17.62
C THR A 459 23.00 -16.87 -18.20
N LYS A 460 23.53 -17.32 -19.35
CA LYS A 460 24.63 -16.67 -20.07
C LYS A 460 24.13 -15.79 -21.22
#